data_AF-A0AA40FH84-F1
#
_entry.id   AF-A0AA40FH84-F1
#
_cell.length_a   1.000
_cell.length_b   1.000
_cell.length_c   1.000
_cell.angle_alpha   90.00
_cell.angle_beta   90.00
_cell.angle_gamma   90.00
#
_symmetry.space_group_name_H-M   'P 1'
#
loop_
_entity.id
_entity.type
_entity.pdbx_description
1 polymer ?
#
loop_
_entity_poly.entity_id
_entity_poly.type
_entity_poly.pdbx_seq_one_letter_code
_entity_poly.pdbx_strand_id
1 'polypeptide(L)'
;MSKMYTTANLSDKELKEEGNRLFNLHKYEDAAHCYTKAIIKNPTQALYFTNRALCNLKLKRWESSCLDCRRALDIDPCLVKGHFFLGLALLEMELVDEAVKHLQRAVDLAKEQKLNYGDDMTSILRQARKRCFQLREEQRIAQDIELQSYLNQLIVEDAERRLAALKEQETAKDADGKSEAETSSIEFTRNKEEIEEKRDMCMAHLNDLFAKVDERRRKREVPDYLCGKISFEILQEPVITPSGITYERKDIEEHLQRVGHFDPVTRVRLTQDQLIPNLAMKEVVDTFLQENEWALYY
;
A
#
# COMPACT_ATOMS: atom_id res chain seq x y z
N MET A 1 11.30 51.95 -10.59
CA MET A 1 12.47 51.43 -11.33
C MET A 1 12.79 50.03 -10.82
N SER A 2 12.34 49.01 -11.56
CA SER A 2 12.48 47.60 -11.22
C SER A 2 13.92 47.15 -11.42
N LYS A 3 14.62 46.76 -10.35
CA LYS A 3 15.91 46.08 -10.46
C LYS A 3 15.67 44.66 -10.95
N MET A 4 15.58 44.46 -12.27
CA MET A 4 15.84 43.15 -12.87
C MET A 4 17.33 42.88 -12.68
N TYR A 5 17.69 42.24 -11.56
CA TYR A 5 19.04 41.75 -11.33
C TYR A 5 19.39 40.76 -12.44
N THR A 6 20.40 41.09 -13.24
CA THR A 6 20.94 40.22 -14.29
C THR A 6 21.56 38.99 -13.64
N THR A 7 20.77 37.94 -13.45
CA THR A 7 21.20 36.63 -12.93
C THR A 7 22.19 35.90 -13.83
N ALA A 8 22.55 36.46 -15.00
CA ALA A 8 23.49 35.86 -15.95
C ALA A 8 24.93 35.75 -15.41
N ASN A 9 25.35 36.70 -14.56
CA ASN A 9 26.72 36.75 -14.04
C ASN A 9 26.93 35.97 -12.72
N LEU A 10 25.87 35.40 -12.13
CA LEU A 10 25.96 34.67 -10.86
C LEU A 10 26.57 33.28 -11.06
N SER A 11 27.44 32.84 -10.16
CA SER A 11 27.94 31.46 -10.10
C SER A 11 26.82 30.45 -9.84
N ASP A 12 27.07 29.17 -10.10
CA ASP A 12 26.11 28.09 -9.82
C ASP A 12 25.72 28.04 -8.33
N LYS A 13 26.67 28.29 -7.42
CA LYS A 13 26.43 28.36 -5.97
C LYS A 13 25.56 29.53 -5.56
N GLU A 14 25.80 30.72 -6.12
CA GLU A 14 24.97 31.92 -5.87
C GLU A 14 23.55 31.74 -6.43
N LEU A 15 23.41 31.12 -7.60
CA LEU A 15 22.10 30.79 -8.19
C LEU A 15 21.33 29.79 -7.31
N LYS A 16 22.02 28.81 -6.72
CA LYS A 16 21.43 27.89 -5.73
C LYS A 16 20.97 28.64 -4.48
N GLU A 17 21.77 29.57 -3.95
CA GLU A 17 21.41 30.36 -2.77
C GLU A 17 20.21 31.29 -3.02
N GLU A 18 20.18 31.92 -4.20
CA GLU A 18 19.02 32.72 -4.62
C GLU A 18 17.76 31.84 -4.80
N GLY A 19 17.92 30.65 -5.37
CA GLY A 19 16.85 29.65 -5.44
C GLY A 19 16.32 29.25 -4.05
N ASN A 20 17.21 29.04 -3.08
CA ASN A 20 16.83 28.73 -1.70
C ASN A 20 16.05 29.90 -1.06
N ARG A 21 16.48 31.15 -1.31
CA ARG A 21 15.80 32.36 -0.83
C ARG A 21 14.39 32.47 -1.39
N LEU A 22 14.25 32.27 -2.70
CA LEU A 22 12.94 32.30 -3.38
C LEU A 22 12.03 31.16 -2.93
N PHE A 23 12.59 29.98 -2.70
CA PHE A 23 11.85 28.84 -2.15
C PHE A 23 11.27 29.14 -0.77
N ASN A 24 12.07 29.74 0.12
CA ASN A 24 11.62 30.18 1.45
C ASN A 24 10.55 31.28 1.39
N LEU A 25 10.52 32.07 0.31
CA LEU A 25 9.47 33.05 0.01
C LEU A 25 8.24 32.45 -0.71
N HIS A 26 8.18 31.11 -0.83
CA HIS A 26 7.12 30.36 -1.52
C HIS A 26 6.98 30.69 -3.02
N LYS A 27 8.01 31.26 -3.63
CA LYS A 27 8.09 31.54 -5.07
C LYS A 27 8.72 30.36 -5.80
N TYR A 28 8.00 29.24 -5.84
CA TYR A 28 8.54 27.96 -6.33
C TYR A 28 8.94 27.98 -7.80
N GLU A 29 8.23 28.73 -8.66
CA GLU A 29 8.58 28.88 -10.07
C GLU A 29 9.90 29.62 -10.27
N ASP A 30 10.04 30.78 -9.63
CA ASP A 30 11.26 31.59 -9.71
C ASP A 30 12.45 30.80 -9.13
N ALA A 31 12.24 30.05 -8.05
CA ALA A 31 13.23 29.16 -7.47
C ALA A 31 13.65 28.05 -8.45
N ALA A 32 12.69 27.38 -9.09
CA ALA A 32 12.95 26.35 -10.11
C ALA A 32 13.74 26.92 -11.30
N HIS A 33 13.47 28.15 -11.70
CA HIS A 33 14.23 28.83 -12.75
C HIS A 33 15.68 29.12 -12.31
N CYS A 34 15.89 29.55 -11.06
CA CYS A 34 17.23 29.75 -10.52
C CYS A 34 18.03 28.44 -10.44
N TYR A 35 17.41 27.33 -9.98
CA TYR A 35 18.05 26.02 -9.99
C TYR A 35 18.33 25.53 -11.40
N THR A 36 17.45 25.79 -12.37
CA THR A 36 17.69 25.45 -13.78
C THR A 36 18.93 26.18 -14.33
N LYS A 37 19.11 27.46 -13.99
CA LYS A 37 20.33 28.19 -14.33
C LYS A 37 21.56 27.61 -13.64
N ALA A 38 21.45 27.18 -12.38
CA ALA A 38 22.54 26.52 -11.66
C ALA A 38 22.93 25.19 -12.32
N ILE A 39 21.96 24.38 -12.74
CA ILE A 39 22.16 23.11 -13.47
C ILE A 39 22.87 23.35 -14.81
N ILE A 40 22.49 24.38 -15.56
CA ILE A 40 23.14 24.72 -16.84
C ILE A 40 24.62 25.08 -16.61
N LYS A 41 24.94 25.78 -15.51
CA LYS A 41 26.33 26.13 -15.17
C LYS A 41 27.14 24.95 -14.67
N ASN A 42 26.52 24.05 -13.90
CA ASN A 42 27.17 22.87 -13.34
C ASN A 42 26.19 21.69 -13.28
N PRO A 43 26.19 20.80 -14.29
CA PRO A 43 25.24 19.69 -14.39
C PRO A 43 25.64 18.46 -13.56
N THR A 44 26.81 18.45 -12.91
CA THR A 44 27.29 17.31 -12.12
C THR A 44 26.88 17.37 -10.65
N GLN A 45 26.18 18.43 -10.24
CA GLN A 45 25.75 18.61 -8.85
C GLN A 45 24.33 18.06 -8.62
N ALA A 46 24.23 16.87 -8.04
CA ALA A 46 22.96 16.18 -7.75
C ALA A 46 21.96 17.05 -6.94
N LEU A 47 22.47 17.86 -5.99
CA LEU A 47 21.64 18.71 -5.12
C LEU A 47 20.79 19.73 -5.89
N TYR A 48 21.26 20.22 -7.04
CA TYR A 48 20.51 21.19 -7.83
C TYR A 48 19.26 20.57 -8.43
N PHE A 49 19.36 19.31 -8.88
CA PHE A 49 18.23 18.53 -9.36
C PHE A 49 17.24 18.25 -8.23
N THR A 50 17.69 17.82 -7.03
CA THR A 50 16.75 17.59 -5.91
C THR A 50 16.05 18.86 -5.43
N ASN A 51 16.73 20.00 -5.46
CA ASN A 51 16.12 21.28 -5.08
C ASN A 51 15.06 21.73 -6.09
N ARG A 52 15.33 21.53 -7.39
CA ARG A 52 14.34 21.75 -8.46
C ARG A 52 13.18 20.76 -8.37
N ALA A 53 13.45 19.49 -8.09
CA ALA A 53 12.43 18.47 -7.86
C ALA A 53 11.49 18.86 -6.72
N LEU A 54 12.03 19.37 -5.60
CA LEU A 54 11.21 19.84 -4.49
C LEU A 54 10.30 21.01 -4.89
N CYS A 55 10.78 21.93 -5.73
CA CYS A 55 9.92 22.99 -6.28
C CYS A 55 8.81 22.40 -7.15
N ASN A 56 9.13 21.42 -8.01
CA ASN A 56 8.17 20.72 -8.84
C ASN A 56 7.11 19.96 -8.01
N LEU A 57 7.50 19.34 -6.89
CA LEU A 57 6.55 18.74 -5.93
C LEU A 57 5.58 19.78 -5.38
N LYS A 58 6.08 20.95 -4.94
CA LYS A 58 5.22 22.03 -4.42
C LYS A 58 4.29 22.62 -5.48
N LEU A 59 4.68 22.55 -6.75
CA LEU A 59 3.89 22.95 -7.91
C LEU A 59 3.00 21.82 -8.47
N LYS A 60 2.98 20.64 -7.85
CA LYS A 60 2.24 19.45 -8.32
C LYS A 60 2.65 18.97 -9.71
N ARG A 61 3.91 19.19 -10.09
CA ARG A 61 4.52 18.72 -11.35
C ARG A 61 5.25 17.41 -11.10
N TRP A 62 4.49 16.34 -10.92
CA TRP A 62 5.00 15.04 -10.47
C TRP A 62 5.99 14.43 -11.45
N GLU A 63 5.66 14.42 -12.75
CA GLU A 63 6.53 13.87 -13.81
C GLU A 63 7.88 14.59 -13.87
N SER A 64 7.88 15.93 -13.86
CA SER A 64 9.10 16.73 -13.85
C SER A 64 9.93 16.51 -12.58
N SER A 65 9.28 16.33 -11.43
CA SER A 65 9.95 15.97 -10.18
C SER A 65 10.61 14.60 -10.27
N CYS A 66 9.91 13.60 -10.82
CA CYS A 66 10.45 12.26 -11.03
C CYS A 66 11.69 12.29 -11.93
N LEU A 67 11.64 13.01 -13.05
CA LEU A 67 12.78 13.17 -13.96
C LEU A 67 13.99 13.79 -13.25
N ASP A 68 13.77 14.87 -12.48
CA ASP A 68 14.83 15.52 -11.72
C ASP A 68 15.41 14.61 -10.64
N CYS A 69 14.57 13.87 -9.91
CA CYS A 69 15.06 12.94 -8.90
C CYS A 69 15.85 11.78 -9.52
N ARG A 70 15.39 11.20 -10.63
CA ARG A 70 16.13 10.14 -11.34
C ARG A 70 17.48 10.66 -11.82
N ARG A 71 17.55 11.86 -12.39
CA ARG A 71 18.82 12.52 -12.73
C ARG A 71 19.73 12.76 -11.53
N ALA A 72 19.17 13.17 -10.39
CA ALA A 72 19.96 13.33 -9.17
C ALA A 72 20.55 12.00 -8.69
N LEU A 73 19.78 10.92 -8.78
CA LEU A 73 20.20 9.57 -8.38
C LEU A 73 21.17 8.92 -9.36
N ASP A 74 21.11 9.26 -10.65
CA ASP A 74 22.13 8.86 -11.64
C ASP A 74 23.52 9.43 -11.26
N ILE A 75 23.54 10.62 -10.64
CA ILE A 75 24.76 11.31 -10.21
C ILE A 75 25.19 10.82 -8.81
N ASP A 76 24.25 10.77 -7.86
CA ASP A 76 24.48 10.33 -6.48
C ASP A 76 23.39 9.33 -6.05
N PRO A 77 23.66 8.02 -6.17
CA PRO A 77 22.73 6.97 -5.77
C PRO A 77 22.46 6.91 -4.25
N CYS A 78 23.30 7.55 -3.43
CA CYS A 78 23.16 7.54 -1.98
C CYS A 78 22.37 8.76 -1.46
N LEU A 79 21.82 9.59 -2.36
CA LEU A 79 21.14 10.80 -1.97
C LEU A 79 19.74 10.51 -1.37
N VAL A 80 19.66 10.56 -0.04
CA VAL A 80 18.42 10.29 0.73
C VAL A 80 17.23 11.10 0.20
N LYS A 81 17.41 12.42 0.03
CA LYS A 81 16.35 13.31 -0.46
C LYS A 81 15.92 12.99 -1.89
N GLY A 82 16.82 12.50 -2.74
CA GLY A 82 16.50 12.07 -4.11
C GLY A 82 15.53 10.89 -4.09
N HIS A 83 15.84 9.86 -3.30
CA HIS A 83 14.94 8.71 -3.11
C HIS A 83 13.61 9.11 -2.47
N PHE A 84 13.64 9.98 -1.45
CA PHE A 84 12.43 10.42 -0.75
C PHE A 84 11.49 11.23 -1.65
N PHE A 85 12.01 12.22 -2.39
CA PHE A 85 11.21 13.05 -3.29
C PHE A 85 10.70 12.27 -4.50
N LEU A 86 11.48 11.31 -5.01
CA LEU A 86 11.01 10.39 -6.05
C LEU A 86 9.85 9.54 -5.53
N GLY A 87 9.98 8.98 -4.33
CA GLY A 87 8.91 8.23 -3.68
C GLY A 87 7.62 9.04 -3.53
N LEU A 88 7.72 10.29 -3.06
CA LEU A 88 6.56 11.19 -2.94
C LEU A 88 5.91 11.49 -4.29
N ALA A 89 6.70 11.80 -5.33
CA ALA A 89 6.16 12.08 -6.66
C ALA A 89 5.45 10.85 -7.25
N LEU A 90 6.01 9.65 -7.05
CA LEU A 90 5.43 8.39 -7.52
C LEU A 90 4.12 8.03 -6.80
N LEU A 91 3.99 8.37 -5.51
CA LEU A 91 2.72 8.20 -4.78
C LEU A 91 1.59 9.02 -5.40
N GLU A 92 1.86 10.28 -5.73
CA GLU A 92 0.89 11.17 -6.35
C GLU A 92 0.53 10.76 -7.79
N MET A 93 1.41 9.99 -8.44
CA MET A 93 1.16 9.39 -9.77
C MET A 93 0.52 7.99 -9.70
N GLU A 94 0.11 7.53 -8.51
CA GLU A 94 -0.45 6.20 -8.25
C GLU A 94 0.49 5.01 -8.60
N LEU A 95 1.77 5.28 -8.81
CA LEU A 95 2.82 4.27 -8.99
C LEU A 95 3.36 3.79 -7.63
N VAL A 96 2.44 3.27 -6.82
CA VAL A 96 2.65 2.94 -5.40
C VAL A 96 3.74 1.88 -5.15
N ASP A 97 3.88 0.89 -6.03
CA ASP A 97 4.88 -0.18 -5.87
C ASP A 97 6.31 0.35 -5.98
N GLU A 98 6.57 1.22 -6.95
CA GLU A 98 7.87 1.89 -7.09
C GLU A 98 8.09 2.89 -5.96
N ALA A 99 7.04 3.61 -5.57
CA ALA A 99 7.11 4.59 -4.49
C ALA A 99 7.59 3.98 -3.18
N VAL A 100 7.00 2.84 -2.76
CA VAL A 100 7.37 2.13 -1.54
C VAL A 100 8.85 1.71 -1.56
N LYS A 101 9.36 1.23 -2.71
CA LYS A 101 10.78 0.84 -2.84
C LYS A 101 11.72 2.04 -2.63
N HIS A 102 11.43 3.18 -3.27
CA HIS A 102 12.25 4.37 -3.13
C HIS A 102 12.16 4.99 -1.72
N LEU A 103 10.97 5.02 -1.11
CA LEU A 103 10.79 5.49 0.27
C LEU A 103 11.51 4.58 1.27
N GLN A 104 11.43 3.26 1.11
CA GLN A 104 12.18 2.31 1.92
C GLN A 104 13.69 2.57 1.82
N ARG A 105 14.20 2.70 0.58
CA ARG A 105 15.62 2.99 0.36
C ARG A 105 16.05 4.32 0.98
N ALA A 106 15.20 5.34 0.97
CA ALA A 106 15.47 6.61 1.65
C ALA A 106 15.62 6.43 3.17
N VAL A 107 14.73 5.64 3.80
CA VAL A 107 14.81 5.34 5.23
C VAL A 107 16.07 4.55 5.57
N ASP A 108 16.43 3.56 4.75
CA ASP A 108 17.63 2.74 4.96
C ASP A 108 18.89 3.59 4.83
N LEU A 109 19.00 4.41 3.78
CA LEU A 109 20.12 5.34 3.57
C LEU A 109 20.22 6.38 4.69
N ALA A 110 19.09 6.89 5.19
CA ALA A 110 19.09 7.81 6.33
C ALA A 110 19.69 7.17 7.59
N LYS A 111 19.36 5.90 7.86
CA LYS A 111 19.97 5.12 8.95
C LYS A 111 21.45 4.89 8.73
N GLU A 112 21.85 4.45 7.53
CA GLU A 112 23.25 4.21 7.16
C GLU A 112 24.11 5.48 7.34
N GLN A 113 23.57 6.64 6.95
CA GLN A 113 24.23 7.95 7.04
C GLN A 113 24.06 8.63 8.40
N LYS A 114 23.37 7.99 9.37
CA LYS A 114 23.06 8.54 10.70
C LYS A 114 22.34 9.90 10.64
N LEU A 115 21.52 10.10 9.61
CA LEU A 115 20.69 11.29 9.44
C LEU A 115 19.38 11.09 10.19
N ASN A 116 19.01 12.06 11.01
CA ASN A 116 17.76 12.03 11.76
C ASN A 116 16.69 12.88 11.04
N TYR A 117 15.67 12.22 10.50
CA TYR A 117 14.50 12.86 9.89
C TYR A 117 13.23 12.73 10.76
N GLY A 118 13.38 12.33 12.03
CA GLY A 118 12.25 12.07 12.92
C GLY A 118 11.34 10.97 12.39
N ASP A 119 10.03 11.11 12.65
CA ASP A 119 9.00 10.17 12.16
C ASP A 119 8.46 10.55 10.76
N ASP A 120 8.91 11.64 10.14
CA ASP A 120 8.35 12.13 8.87
C ASP A 120 8.50 11.09 7.74
N MET A 121 9.70 10.52 7.58
CA MET A 121 9.95 9.52 6.52
C MET A 121 9.25 8.19 6.77
N THR A 122 9.24 7.74 8.02
CA THR A 122 8.60 6.49 8.44
C THR A 122 7.08 6.58 8.34
N SER A 123 6.48 7.71 8.72
CA SER A 123 5.06 7.98 8.56
C SER A 123 4.62 7.97 7.09
N ILE A 124 5.36 8.63 6.21
CA ILE A 124 5.09 8.62 4.77
C ILE A 124 5.21 7.20 4.19
N LEU A 125 6.23 6.44 4.60
CA LEU A 125 6.38 5.04 4.18
C LEU A 125 5.18 4.17 4.65
N ARG A 126 4.69 4.35 5.89
CA ARG A 126 3.49 3.66 6.38
C ARG A 126 2.26 4.00 5.52
N GLN A 127 2.04 5.28 5.23
CA GLN A 127 0.95 5.73 4.36
C GLN A 127 1.05 5.17 2.93
N ALA A 128 2.26 5.21 2.35
CA ALA A 128 2.57 4.69 1.03
C ALA A 128 2.20 3.21 0.90
N ARG A 129 2.65 2.40 1.86
CA ARG A 129 2.39 0.98 1.85
C ARG A 129 0.90 0.70 2.09
N LYS A 130 0.23 1.46 2.98
CA LYS A 130 -1.23 1.37 3.18
C LYS A 130 -2.00 1.61 1.89
N ARG A 131 -1.62 2.65 1.13
CA ARG A 131 -2.21 2.95 -0.17
C ARG A 131 -1.95 1.84 -1.19
N CYS A 132 -0.73 1.30 -1.23
CA CYS A 132 -0.39 0.14 -2.08
C CYS A 132 -1.30 -1.05 -1.82
N PHE A 133 -1.49 -1.40 -0.55
CA PHE A 133 -2.37 -2.50 -0.17
C PHE A 133 -3.84 -2.24 -0.52
N GLN A 134 -4.34 -1.02 -0.26
CA GLN A 134 -5.71 -0.65 -0.64
C GLN A 134 -5.94 -0.84 -2.14
N LEU A 135 -5.02 -0.36 -2.99
CA LEU A 135 -5.15 -0.50 -4.44
C LEU A 135 -5.11 -1.96 -4.89
N ARG A 136 -4.21 -2.78 -4.33
CA ARG A 136 -4.17 -4.22 -4.63
C ARG A 136 -5.45 -4.93 -4.17
N GLU A 137 -6.00 -4.53 -3.03
CA GLU A 137 -7.23 -5.11 -2.51
C GLU A 137 -8.45 -4.69 -3.33
N GLU A 138 -8.53 -3.43 -3.77
CA GLU A 138 -9.55 -2.95 -4.70
C GLU A 138 -9.52 -3.75 -6.01
N GLN A 139 -8.33 -4.00 -6.57
CA GLN A 139 -8.17 -4.84 -7.76
C GLN A 139 -8.62 -6.28 -7.52
N ARG A 140 -8.26 -6.86 -6.38
CA ARG A 140 -8.67 -8.23 -6.02
C ARG A 140 -10.18 -8.35 -5.86
N ILE A 141 -10.81 -7.38 -5.19
CA ILE A 141 -12.26 -7.33 -5.03
C ILE A 141 -12.94 -7.18 -6.41
N ALA A 142 -12.41 -6.33 -7.29
CA ALA A 142 -12.95 -6.17 -8.64
C ALA A 142 -12.88 -7.48 -9.44
N GLN A 143 -11.76 -8.21 -9.36
CA GLN A 143 -11.60 -9.52 -9.99
C GLN A 143 -12.58 -10.57 -9.43
N ASP A 144 -12.79 -10.58 -8.11
CA ASP A 144 -13.73 -11.50 -7.48
C ASP A 144 -15.18 -11.20 -7.90
N ILE A 145 -15.58 -9.92 -7.95
CA ILE A 145 -16.92 -9.50 -8.40
C ILE A 145 -17.12 -9.88 -9.88
N GLU A 146 -16.11 -9.66 -10.71
CA GLU A 146 -16.12 -10.06 -12.13
C GLU A 146 -16.27 -11.58 -12.26
N LEU A 147 -15.48 -12.36 -11.52
CA LEU A 147 -15.54 -13.82 -11.51
C LEU A 147 -16.90 -14.33 -11.01
N GLN A 148 -17.42 -13.78 -9.92
CA GLN A 148 -18.72 -14.16 -9.39
C GLN A 148 -19.84 -13.88 -10.40
N SER A 149 -19.80 -12.74 -11.08
CA SER A 149 -20.78 -12.37 -12.12
C SER A 149 -20.70 -13.33 -13.31
N TYR A 150 -19.48 -13.63 -13.76
CA TYR A 150 -19.23 -14.56 -14.86
C TYR A 150 -19.71 -15.99 -14.54
N LEU A 151 -19.40 -16.52 -13.35
CA LEU A 151 -19.83 -17.85 -12.94
C LEU A 151 -21.36 -17.93 -12.81
N ASN A 152 -22.00 -16.90 -12.26
CA ASN A 152 -23.47 -16.83 -12.20
C ASN A 152 -24.09 -16.84 -13.60
N GLN A 153 -23.52 -16.10 -14.56
CA GLN A 153 -23.97 -16.13 -15.96
C GLN A 153 -23.86 -17.53 -16.57
N LEU A 154 -22.72 -18.22 -16.38
CA LEU A 154 -22.55 -19.59 -16.89
C LEU A 154 -23.57 -20.58 -16.31
N ILE A 155 -23.92 -20.44 -15.02
CA ILE A 155 -24.93 -21.29 -14.37
C ILE A 155 -26.30 -21.06 -15.01
N VAL A 156 -26.66 -19.79 -15.26
CA VAL A 156 -27.93 -19.45 -15.93
C VAL A 156 -27.95 -19.97 -17.37
N GLU A 157 -26.90 -19.72 -18.15
CA GLU A 157 -26.78 -20.18 -19.54
C GLU A 157 -26.77 -21.72 -19.67
N ASP A 158 -26.15 -22.43 -18.72
CA ASP A 158 -26.20 -23.90 -18.69
C ASP A 158 -27.61 -24.42 -18.37
N ALA A 159 -28.32 -23.78 -17.42
CA ALA A 159 -29.70 -24.12 -17.13
C ALA A 159 -30.62 -23.86 -18.33
N GLU A 160 -30.49 -22.70 -19.00
CA GLU A 160 -31.26 -22.37 -20.20
C GLU A 160 -31.01 -23.36 -21.34
N ARG A 161 -29.75 -23.78 -21.57
CA ARG A 161 -29.41 -24.81 -22.56
C ARG A 161 -30.07 -26.15 -22.25
N ARG A 162 -30.06 -26.59 -21.00
CA ARG A 162 -30.73 -27.84 -20.57
C ARG A 162 -32.24 -27.75 -20.73
N LEU A 163 -32.84 -26.61 -20.38
CA LEU A 163 -34.26 -26.36 -20.57
C LEU A 163 -34.66 -26.32 -22.06
N ALA A 164 -33.82 -25.75 -22.93
CA ALA A 164 -34.03 -25.76 -24.37
C ALA A 164 -33.97 -27.19 -24.93
N ALA A 165 -32.97 -27.98 -24.55
CA ALA A 165 -32.86 -29.38 -24.95
C ALA A 165 -34.06 -30.23 -24.48
N LEU A 166 -34.56 -29.97 -23.26
CA LEU A 166 -35.77 -30.62 -22.73
C LEU A 166 -37.00 -30.30 -23.58
N LYS A 167 -37.18 -29.03 -23.97
CA LYS A 167 -38.27 -28.57 -24.85
C LYS A 167 -38.19 -29.21 -26.23
N GLU A 168 -37.01 -29.27 -26.82
CA GLU A 168 -36.80 -29.92 -28.13
C GLU A 168 -37.19 -31.40 -28.09
N GLN A 169 -36.81 -32.13 -27.03
CA GLN A 169 -37.19 -33.54 -26.83
C GLN A 169 -38.70 -33.72 -26.68
N GLU A 170 -39.40 -32.81 -26.00
CA GLU A 170 -40.85 -32.84 -25.88
C GLU A 170 -41.53 -32.62 -27.25
N THR A 171 -41.10 -31.61 -28.02
CA THR A 171 -41.64 -31.36 -29.36
C THR A 171 -41.42 -32.52 -30.33
N ALA A 172 -40.31 -33.27 -30.19
CA ALA A 172 -40.03 -34.45 -31.00
C ALA A 172 -40.93 -35.64 -30.63
N LYS A 173 -41.30 -35.80 -29.35
CA LYS A 173 -42.20 -36.86 -28.87
C LYS A 173 -43.66 -36.61 -29.28
N ASP A 174 -44.10 -35.34 -29.29
CA ASP A 174 -45.46 -34.97 -29.71
C ASP A 174 -45.69 -35.21 -31.21
N ALA A 175 -44.64 -35.14 -32.04
CA ALA A 175 -44.72 -35.43 -33.47
C ALA A 175 -44.94 -36.93 -33.80
N ASP A 176 -44.59 -37.84 -32.88
CA ASP A 176 -44.69 -39.31 -33.07
C ASP A 176 -46.06 -39.89 -32.66
N GLY A 177 -47.02 -39.07 -32.24
CA GLY A 177 -48.45 -39.39 -32.24
C GLY A 177 -48.95 -40.52 -31.32
N LYS A 178 -48.30 -40.80 -30.18
CA LYS A 178 -48.80 -41.78 -29.18
C LYS A 178 -49.50 -41.11 -28.00
N SER A 179 -50.68 -41.64 -27.65
CA SER A 179 -51.72 -41.01 -26.79
C SER A 179 -51.43 -41.04 -25.27
N GLU A 180 -50.33 -40.44 -24.82
CA GLU A 180 -50.02 -40.25 -23.37
C GLU A 180 -49.73 -38.77 -23.02
N ALA A 181 -50.51 -37.84 -23.55
CA ALA A 181 -50.28 -36.40 -23.43
C ALA A 181 -50.24 -35.88 -21.98
N GLU A 182 -51.09 -36.39 -21.08
CA GLU A 182 -51.11 -35.96 -19.67
C GLU A 182 -49.87 -36.44 -18.89
N THR A 183 -49.45 -37.70 -19.08
CA THR A 183 -48.28 -38.26 -18.39
C THR A 183 -46.98 -37.60 -18.87
N SER A 184 -46.86 -37.33 -20.17
CA SER A 184 -45.71 -36.64 -20.77
C SER A 184 -45.57 -35.20 -20.27
N SER A 185 -46.69 -34.48 -20.14
CA SER A 185 -46.71 -33.08 -19.65
C SER A 185 -46.31 -32.98 -18.17
N ILE A 186 -46.73 -33.94 -17.34
CA ILE A 186 -46.34 -34.01 -15.92
C ILE A 186 -44.83 -34.30 -15.80
N GLU A 187 -44.30 -35.23 -16.60
CA GLU A 187 -42.87 -35.59 -16.58
C GLU A 187 -41.98 -34.43 -17.05
N PHE A 188 -42.41 -33.69 -18.09
CA PHE A 188 -41.73 -32.48 -18.55
C PHE A 188 -41.68 -31.39 -17.46
N THR A 189 -42.81 -31.12 -16.81
CA THR A 189 -42.92 -30.12 -15.75
C THR A 189 -41.99 -30.45 -14.59
N ARG A 190 -41.98 -31.72 -14.15
CA ARG A 190 -41.08 -32.19 -13.10
C ARG A 190 -39.60 -32.05 -13.48
N ASN A 191 -39.21 -32.48 -14.67
CA ASN A 191 -37.81 -32.40 -15.12
C ASN A 191 -37.35 -30.94 -15.26
N LYS A 192 -38.25 -30.05 -15.68
CA LYS A 192 -37.99 -28.60 -15.71
C LYS A 192 -37.75 -28.05 -14.29
N GLU A 193 -38.63 -28.38 -13.35
CA GLU A 193 -38.48 -27.97 -11.94
C GLU A 193 -37.15 -28.49 -11.35
N GLU A 194 -36.78 -29.76 -11.61
CA GLU A 194 -35.51 -30.32 -11.16
C GLU A 194 -34.28 -29.56 -11.73
N ILE A 195 -34.35 -29.03 -12.95
CA ILE A 195 -33.28 -28.21 -13.56
C ILE A 195 -33.22 -26.83 -12.90
N GLU A 196 -34.36 -26.18 -12.70
CA GLU A 196 -34.46 -24.87 -12.05
C GLU A 196 -34.00 -24.93 -10.58
N GLU A 197 -34.40 -25.96 -9.83
CA GLU A 197 -33.94 -26.20 -8.46
C GLU A 197 -32.42 -26.42 -8.39
N LYS A 198 -31.86 -27.22 -9.30
CA LYS A 198 -30.40 -27.43 -9.37
C LYS A 198 -29.67 -26.13 -9.68
N ARG A 199 -30.18 -25.30 -10.59
CA ARG A 199 -29.63 -23.97 -10.89
C ARG A 199 -29.61 -23.10 -9.64
N ASP A 200 -30.75 -23.00 -8.96
CA ASP A 200 -30.91 -22.13 -7.79
C ASP A 200 -30.05 -22.59 -6.62
N MET A 201 -29.96 -23.91 -6.39
CA MET A 201 -29.05 -24.49 -5.39
C MET A 201 -27.58 -24.19 -5.70
N CYS A 202 -27.15 -24.34 -6.96
CA CYS A 202 -25.79 -24.02 -7.38
C CYS A 202 -25.48 -22.53 -7.21
N MET A 203 -26.38 -21.64 -7.62
CA MET A 203 -26.20 -20.19 -7.43
C MET A 203 -26.15 -19.81 -5.95
N ALA A 204 -27.04 -20.38 -5.12
CA ALA A 204 -27.04 -20.12 -3.68
C ALA A 204 -25.72 -20.55 -3.03
N HIS A 205 -25.22 -21.75 -3.37
CA HIS A 205 -23.95 -22.24 -2.85
C HIS A 205 -22.75 -21.40 -3.32
N LEU A 206 -22.73 -20.98 -4.59
CA LEU A 206 -21.68 -20.10 -5.12
C LEU A 206 -21.66 -18.76 -4.38
N ASN A 207 -22.82 -18.12 -4.25
CA ASN A 207 -22.92 -16.82 -3.58
C ASN A 207 -22.57 -16.91 -2.09
N ASP A 208 -22.91 -18.00 -1.41
CA ASP A 208 -22.48 -18.28 -0.03
C ASP A 208 -20.94 -18.42 0.08
N LEU A 209 -20.29 -19.06 -0.91
CA LEU A 209 -18.84 -19.18 -0.93
C LEU A 209 -18.16 -17.80 -1.04
N PHE A 210 -18.62 -16.92 -1.93
CA PHE A 210 -18.11 -15.56 -2.03
C PHE A 210 -18.42 -14.71 -0.78
N ALA A 211 -19.61 -14.87 -0.18
CA ALA A 211 -19.96 -14.19 1.07
C ALA A 211 -19.02 -14.56 2.23
N LYS A 212 -18.63 -15.84 2.35
CA LYS A 212 -17.66 -16.30 3.35
C LYS A 212 -16.28 -15.66 3.17
N VAL A 213 -15.84 -15.44 1.93
CA VAL A 213 -14.57 -14.75 1.64
C VAL A 213 -14.65 -13.29 2.08
N ASP A 214 -15.76 -12.61 1.80
CA ASP A 214 -15.95 -11.22 2.21
C ASP A 214 -16.03 -11.02 3.73
N GLU A 215 -16.65 -11.95 4.48
CA GLU A 215 -16.63 -11.88 5.94
C GLU A 215 -15.23 -11.99 6.52
N ARG A 216 -14.37 -12.86 5.96
CA ARG A 216 -12.97 -12.97 6.38
C ARG A 216 -12.20 -11.68 6.11
N ARG A 217 -12.50 -10.98 5.01
CA ARG A 217 -11.90 -9.66 4.73
C ARG A 217 -12.25 -8.60 5.76
N ARG A 218 -13.45 -8.65 6.35
CA ARG A 218 -13.91 -7.63 7.32
C ARG A 218 -13.28 -7.78 8.71
N LYS A 219 -12.89 -9.00 9.12
CA LYS A 219 -12.35 -9.30 10.46
C LYS A 219 -10.83 -9.10 10.57
N ARG A 220 -10.29 -8.06 9.95
CA ARG A 220 -8.86 -7.75 9.97
C ARG A 220 -8.49 -7.09 11.29
N GLU A 221 -8.21 -7.91 12.30
CA GLU A 221 -7.74 -7.47 13.62
C GLU A 221 -6.36 -8.02 13.91
N VAL A 222 -5.43 -7.15 14.31
CA VAL A 222 -4.10 -7.57 14.72
C VAL A 222 -4.18 -8.08 16.15
N PRO A 223 -3.71 -9.30 16.44
CA PRO A 223 -3.73 -9.81 17.81
C PRO A 223 -2.92 -8.94 18.78
N ASP A 224 -3.52 -8.58 19.92
CA ASP A 224 -2.94 -7.69 20.95
C ASP A 224 -1.56 -8.11 21.48
N TYR A 225 -1.20 -9.39 21.38
CA TYR A 225 0.11 -9.92 21.80
C TYR A 225 1.23 -9.62 20.79
N LEU A 226 0.90 -9.23 19.56
CA LEU A 226 1.86 -8.76 18.56
C LEU A 226 2.09 -7.25 18.65
N CYS A 227 1.29 -6.54 19.44
CA CYS A 227 1.38 -5.10 19.62
C CYS A 227 2.19 -4.72 20.86
N GLY A 228 2.99 -3.66 20.72
CA GLY A 228 3.74 -3.07 21.83
C GLY A 228 2.83 -2.48 22.89
N LYS A 229 3.22 -2.58 24.17
CA LYS A 229 2.39 -2.10 25.30
C LYS A 229 2.42 -0.59 25.52
N ILE A 230 3.22 0.15 24.73
CA ILE A 230 3.35 1.61 24.81
C ILE A 230 2.75 2.25 23.56
N SER A 231 3.29 1.95 22.37
CA SER A 231 2.79 2.47 21.09
C SER A 231 1.48 1.86 20.63
N PHE A 232 1.13 0.65 21.09
CA PHE A 232 0.04 -0.18 20.54
C PHE A 232 0.19 -0.50 19.05
N GLU A 233 1.36 -0.23 18.46
CA GLU A 233 1.73 -0.63 17.11
C GLU A 233 2.31 -2.05 17.09
N ILE A 234 2.33 -2.69 15.92
CA ILE A 234 2.99 -3.99 15.75
C ILE A 234 4.48 -3.87 16.08
N LEU A 235 4.98 -4.84 16.87
CA LEU A 235 6.37 -4.93 17.27
C LEU A 235 7.31 -5.10 16.06
N GLN A 236 8.18 -4.13 15.81
CA GLN A 236 9.23 -4.20 14.80
C GLN A 236 10.54 -4.73 15.38
N GLU A 237 10.94 -4.25 16.56
CA GLU A 237 12.14 -4.69 17.27
C GLU A 237 11.74 -5.11 18.70
N PRO A 238 11.10 -6.28 18.88
CA PRO A 238 10.62 -6.72 20.17
C PRO A 238 11.78 -6.99 21.13
N VAL A 239 11.71 -6.39 22.31
CA VAL A 239 12.61 -6.63 23.43
C VAL A 239 11.81 -7.08 24.65
N ILE A 240 12.32 -8.08 25.37
CA ILE A 240 11.69 -8.61 26.57
C ILE A 240 12.42 -8.10 27.82
N THR A 241 11.65 -7.68 28.81
CA THR A 241 12.16 -7.28 30.14
C THR A 241 12.32 -8.51 31.04
N PRO A 242 13.09 -8.44 32.14
CA PRO A 242 13.17 -9.52 33.14
C PRO A 242 11.82 -9.91 33.73
N SER A 243 10.83 -9.00 33.71
CA SER A 243 9.45 -9.27 34.10
C SER A 243 8.68 -10.14 33.09
N GLY A 244 9.28 -10.48 31.95
CA GLY A 244 8.68 -11.30 30.89
C GLY A 244 7.80 -10.50 29.91
N ILE A 245 7.85 -9.17 29.95
CA ILE A 245 6.98 -8.33 29.11
C ILE A 245 7.75 -7.87 27.88
N THR A 246 7.13 -8.02 26.71
CA THR A 246 7.72 -7.59 25.43
C THR A 246 7.23 -6.20 25.05
N TYR A 247 8.17 -5.35 24.65
CA TYR A 247 7.95 -3.98 24.18
C TYR A 247 8.65 -3.77 22.84
N GLU A 248 8.27 -2.71 22.13
CA GLU A 248 9.08 -2.18 21.04
C GLU A 248 10.32 -1.50 21.61
N ARG A 249 11.50 -1.79 21.06
CA ARG A 249 12.78 -1.28 21.57
C ARG A 249 12.76 0.24 21.75
N LYS A 250 12.35 0.97 20.72
CA LYS A 250 12.38 2.43 20.73
C LYS A 250 11.54 3.02 21.84
N ASP A 251 10.34 2.48 22.03
CA ASP A 251 9.38 2.99 23.01
C ASP A 251 9.86 2.75 24.45
N ILE A 252 10.38 1.56 24.73
CA ILE A 252 10.86 1.25 26.08
C ILE A 252 12.15 2.00 26.40
N GLU A 253 13.05 2.17 25.43
CA GLU A 253 14.26 2.98 25.60
C GLU A 253 13.92 4.45 25.85
N GLU A 254 12.94 5.00 25.12
CA GLU A 254 12.46 6.35 25.33
C GLU A 254 11.80 6.52 26.71
N HIS A 255 10.97 5.56 27.13
CA HIS A 255 10.35 5.56 28.47
C HIS A 255 11.41 5.55 29.58
N LEU A 256 12.42 4.69 29.47
CA LEU A 256 13.49 4.59 30.47
C LEU A 256 14.31 5.89 30.57
N GLN A 257 14.49 6.60 29.45
CA GLN A 257 15.22 7.88 29.42
C GLN A 257 14.38 9.07 29.88
N ARG A 258 13.10 9.14 29.49
CA ARG A 258 12.24 10.32 29.72
C ARG A 258 11.38 10.23 30.97
N VAL A 259 10.87 9.04 31.28
CA VAL A 259 9.88 8.83 32.36
C VAL A 259 10.55 8.29 33.61
N GLY A 260 11.34 7.24 33.49
CA GLY A 260 12.11 6.70 34.61
C GLY A 260 12.49 5.22 34.47
N HIS A 261 13.40 4.79 35.35
CA HIS A 261 14.03 3.47 35.34
C HIS A 261 13.16 2.38 35.98
N PHE A 262 11.96 2.17 35.41
CA PHE A 262 11.02 1.14 35.85
C PHE A 262 10.21 0.59 34.66
N ASP A 263 9.79 -0.67 34.77
CA ASP A 263 8.95 -1.35 33.79
C ASP A 263 7.55 -0.70 33.75
N PRO A 264 7.05 -0.25 32.58
CA PRO A 264 5.78 0.47 32.47
C PRO A 264 4.56 -0.27 33.04
N VAL A 265 4.56 -1.60 32.97
CA VAL A 265 3.41 -2.44 33.34
C VAL A 265 3.57 -2.93 34.78
N THR A 266 4.71 -3.53 35.10
CA THR A 266 4.94 -4.18 36.41
C THR A 266 5.51 -3.23 37.46
N ARG A 267 6.00 -2.05 37.06
CA ARG A 267 6.62 -1.03 37.93
C ARG A 267 7.87 -1.50 38.67
N VAL A 268 8.42 -2.66 38.30
CA VAL A 268 9.70 -3.16 38.80
C VAL A 268 10.83 -2.28 38.26
N ARG A 269 11.89 -2.07 39.05
CA ARG A 269 13.06 -1.32 38.60
C ARG A 269 13.66 -1.98 37.36
N LEU A 270 13.83 -1.21 36.29
CA LEU A 270 14.29 -1.66 34.99
C LEU A 270 15.33 -0.69 34.45
N THR A 271 16.40 -1.22 33.87
CA THR A 271 17.44 -0.42 33.21
C THR A 271 17.67 -0.92 31.78
N GLN A 272 18.20 -0.07 30.90
CA GLN A 272 18.32 -0.36 29.46
C GLN A 272 19.19 -1.59 29.17
N ASP A 273 20.21 -1.81 29.98
CA ASP A 273 21.12 -2.96 29.97
C ASP A 273 20.43 -4.31 30.25
N GLN A 274 19.22 -4.30 30.81
CA GLN A 274 18.44 -5.50 31.08
C GLN A 274 17.51 -5.91 29.93
N LEU A 275 17.43 -5.10 28.86
CA LEU A 275 16.57 -5.38 27.71
C LEU A 275 17.19 -6.47 26.83
N ILE A 276 16.49 -7.59 26.69
CA ILE A 276 16.95 -8.73 25.88
C ILE A 276 16.17 -8.73 24.55
N PRO A 277 16.83 -8.79 23.37
CA PRO A 277 16.14 -8.97 22.09
C PRO A 277 15.29 -10.24 22.10
N ASN A 278 13.99 -10.11 21.84
CA ASN A 278 13.07 -11.25 21.81
C ASN A 278 12.97 -11.80 20.38
N LEU A 279 13.98 -12.59 19.99
CA LEU A 279 14.09 -13.16 18.64
C LEU A 279 12.90 -14.06 18.29
N ALA A 280 12.36 -14.81 19.26
CA ALA A 280 11.20 -15.66 19.05
C ALA A 280 9.95 -14.83 18.69
N MET A 281 9.69 -13.74 19.42
CA MET A 281 8.59 -12.83 19.05
C MET A 281 8.84 -12.14 17.71
N LYS A 282 10.09 -11.84 17.36
CA LYS A 282 10.41 -11.28 16.04
C LYS A 282 10.03 -12.23 14.92
N GLU A 283 10.37 -13.51 15.04
CA GLU A 283 9.97 -14.53 14.08
C GLU A 283 8.45 -14.67 13.98
N VAL A 284 7.74 -14.71 15.13
CA VAL A 284 6.27 -14.79 15.15
C VAL A 284 5.63 -13.59 14.44
N VAL A 285 6.11 -12.38 14.71
CA VAL A 285 5.60 -11.17 14.04
C VAL A 285 5.92 -11.21 12.54
N ASP A 286 7.12 -11.64 12.16
CA ASP A 286 7.50 -11.72 10.75
C ASP A 286 6.64 -12.74 9.99
N THR A 287 6.39 -13.91 10.56
CA THR A 287 5.48 -14.90 9.98
C THR A 287 4.06 -14.35 9.87
N PHE A 288 3.56 -13.69 10.92
CA PHE A 288 2.23 -13.06 10.88
C PHE A 288 2.13 -12.01 9.77
N LEU A 289 3.13 -11.15 9.61
CA LEU A 289 3.17 -10.11 8.58
C LEU A 289 3.32 -10.68 7.16
N GLN A 290 3.99 -11.81 7.00
CA GLN A 290 4.09 -12.51 5.71
C GLN A 290 2.72 -13.05 5.26
N GLU A 291 1.95 -13.62 6.18
CA GLU A 291 0.60 -14.11 5.90
C GLU A 291 -0.44 -12.99 5.82
N ASN A 292 -0.19 -11.89 6.54
CA ASN A 292 -1.09 -10.77 6.72
C ASN A 292 -0.41 -9.46 6.33
N GLU A 293 -0.10 -9.29 5.04
CA GLU A 293 0.52 -8.04 4.54
C GLU A 293 -0.30 -6.79 4.93
N TRP A 294 -1.62 -6.94 5.08
CA TRP A 294 -2.53 -5.87 5.51
C TRP A 294 -2.21 -5.32 6.91
N ALA A 295 -1.59 -6.13 7.77
CA ALA A 295 -1.26 -5.76 9.13
C ALA A 295 -0.05 -4.81 9.19
N LEU A 296 0.76 -4.69 8.13
CA LEU A 296 1.81 -3.67 8.02
C LEU A 296 1.29 -2.22 8.11
N TYR A 297 -0.03 -2.03 8.09
CA TYR A 297 -0.73 -0.75 8.06
C TYR A 297 -1.65 -0.51 9.25
N TYR A 298 -1.61 -1.40 10.25
CA TYR A 298 -2.28 -1.25 11.54
C TYR A 298 -1.50 -0.26 12.41
#